data_AF-A0A3R9Z5K1-F1
#
_entry.id   AF-A0A3R9Z5K1-F1
#
_cell.length_a   1.000
_cell.length_b   1.000
_cell.length_c   1.000
_cell.angle_alpha   90.00
_cell.angle_beta   90.00
_cell.angle_gamma   90.00
#
_symmetry.space_group_name_H-M   'P 1'
#
loop_
_entity.id
_entity.type
_entity.pdbx_description
1 polymer ?
#
loop_
_entity_poly.entity_id
_entity_poly.type
_entity_poly.pdbx_seq_one_letter_code
_entity_poly.pdbx_strand_id
1 'polypeptide(L)'
;MNFKSIGWLLVLLFTVLAAFLAGAVAWIAGAGWVLGLLGAVWTVFVLADLKRWVPLRDAAWAANVGFGFSVIRWFDLPAETVSGPMRLMLLGAGVLCLVFFALVAPALLGWIAQRLWPPPEPELPVERPASPEALRRWDPKD
;
A
#
# COMPACT_ATOMS: atom_id res chain seq x y z
N MET A 1 36.04 44.76 -7.10
CA MET A 1 35.74 43.41 -7.65
C MET A 1 35.77 43.50 -9.16
N ASN A 2 36.45 42.57 -9.84
CA ASN A 2 36.61 42.60 -11.30
C ASN A 2 35.40 41.94 -11.99
N PHE A 3 34.96 42.44 -13.15
CA PHE A 3 33.74 41.96 -13.86
C PHE A 3 33.73 40.42 -14.06
N LYS A 4 34.91 39.85 -14.32
CA LYS A 4 35.14 38.40 -14.44
C LYS A 4 34.75 37.61 -13.18
N SER A 5 34.98 38.19 -12.00
CA SER A 5 34.66 37.55 -10.71
C SER A 5 33.15 37.53 -10.45
N ILE A 6 32.43 38.57 -10.89
CA ILE A 6 30.97 38.64 -10.82
C ILE A 6 30.35 37.63 -11.78
N GLY A 7 30.90 37.50 -13.00
CA GLY A 7 30.48 36.48 -13.97
C GLY A 7 30.56 35.06 -13.40
N TRP A 8 31.67 34.70 -12.74
CA TRP A 8 31.82 33.38 -12.10
C TRP A 8 30.85 33.17 -10.92
N LEU A 9 30.61 34.20 -10.10
CA LEU A 9 29.62 34.10 -9.02
C LEU A 9 28.20 33.86 -9.57
N LEU A 10 27.83 34.52 -10.67
CA LEU A 10 26.55 34.29 -11.33
C LEU A 10 26.45 32.86 -11.87
N VAL A 11 27.50 32.36 -12.53
CA VAL A 11 27.53 30.96 -13.01
C VAL A 11 27.36 29.97 -11.85
N LEU A 12 28.07 30.18 -10.75
CA LEU A 12 27.95 29.32 -9.56
C LEU A 12 26.54 29.39 -8.97
N LEU A 13 25.96 30.60 -8.86
CA LEU A 13 24.60 30.78 -8.37
C LEU A 13 23.58 30.03 -9.23
N PHE A 14 23.64 30.18 -10.56
CA PHE A 14 22.74 29.48 -11.47
C PHE A 14 22.95 27.97 -11.45
N THR A 15 24.20 27.51 -11.29
CA THR A 15 24.51 26.08 -11.19
C THR A 15 23.92 25.47 -9.93
N VAL A 16 24.09 26.13 -8.78
CA VAL A 16 23.50 25.70 -7.50
C VAL A 16 21.98 25.72 -7.58
N LEU A 17 21.39 26.76 -8.17
CA LEU A 17 19.95 26.85 -8.36
C LEU A 17 19.42 25.71 -9.25
N ALA A 18 20.07 25.45 -10.38
CA ALA A 18 19.68 24.37 -11.28
C ALA A 18 19.80 23.00 -10.61
N ALA A 19 20.90 22.75 -9.87
CA ALA A 19 21.08 21.52 -9.12
C ALA A 19 20.02 21.34 -8.03
N PHE A 20 19.69 22.42 -7.31
CA PHE A 20 18.64 22.40 -6.29
C PHE A 20 17.26 22.09 -6.91
N LEU A 21 16.90 22.75 -8.01
CA LEU A 21 15.64 22.51 -8.70
C LEU A 21 15.55 21.09 -9.25
N ALA A 22 16.63 20.60 -9.87
CA ALA A 22 16.69 19.22 -10.35
C ALA A 22 16.55 18.21 -9.21
N GLY A 23 17.23 18.45 -8.08
CA GLY A 23 17.10 17.64 -6.87
C GLY A 23 15.67 17.65 -6.30
N ALA A 24 15.05 18.82 -6.23
CA ALA A 24 13.67 18.97 -5.75
C ALA A 24 12.67 18.23 -6.66
N VAL A 25 12.80 18.36 -7.98
CA VAL A 25 11.96 17.64 -8.94
C VAL A 25 12.15 16.12 -8.81
N ALA A 26 13.39 15.66 -8.73
CA ALA A 26 13.69 14.23 -8.55
C ALA A 26 13.09 13.70 -7.23
N TRP A 27 13.15 14.48 -6.16
CA TRP A 27 12.55 14.14 -4.88
C TRP A 27 11.02 14.03 -4.97
N ILE A 28 10.34 15.02 -5.56
CA ILE A 28 8.89 15.01 -5.72
C ILE A 28 8.46 13.85 -6.61
N ALA A 29 9.14 13.61 -7.73
CA ALA A 29 8.85 12.50 -8.62
C ALA A 29 9.06 11.15 -7.92
N GLY A 30 10.14 11.00 -7.16
CA GLY A 30 10.41 9.81 -6.35
C GLY A 30 9.33 9.58 -5.30
N ALA A 31 8.95 10.62 -4.54
CA ALA A 31 7.87 10.53 -3.56
C ALA A 31 6.52 10.17 -4.21
N GLY A 32 6.21 10.79 -5.35
CA GLY A 32 5.01 10.47 -6.14
C GLY A 32 5.00 9.02 -6.61
N TRP A 33 6.13 8.49 -7.06
CA TRP A 33 6.27 7.09 -7.46
C TRP A 33 6.03 6.13 -6.30
N VAL A 34 6.65 6.40 -5.15
CA VAL A 34 6.52 5.61 -3.91
C VAL A 34 5.06 5.59 -3.44
N LEU A 35 4.39 6.74 -3.41
CA LEU A 35 2.98 6.84 -3.03
C LEU A 35 2.07 6.18 -4.07
N GLY A 36 2.38 6.30 -5.37
CA GLY A 36 1.64 5.65 -6.45
C GLY A 36 1.68 4.13 -6.35
N LEU A 37 2.86 3.56 -6.11
CA LEU A 37 3.03 2.12 -5.88
C LEU A 37 2.27 1.64 -4.64
N LEU A 38 2.37 2.39 -3.53
CA LEU A 38 1.64 2.07 -2.31
C LEU A 38 0.13 2.09 -2.54
N GLY A 39 -0.36 3.13 -3.21
CA GLY A 39 -1.76 3.26 -3.61
C GLY A 39 -2.21 2.08 -4.46
N ALA A 40 -1.42 1.68 -5.46
CA ALA A 40 -1.71 0.51 -6.28
C ALA A 40 -1.82 -0.78 -5.46
N VAL A 41 -0.86 -1.05 -4.56
CA VAL A 41 -0.89 -2.22 -3.67
C VAL A 41 -2.14 -2.22 -2.80
N TRP A 42 -2.49 -1.07 -2.21
CA TRP A 42 -3.69 -0.94 -1.37
C TRP A 42 -4.98 -1.11 -2.15
N THR A 43 -5.06 -0.52 -3.35
CA THR A 43 -6.21 -0.71 -4.24
C THR A 43 -6.38 -2.18 -4.63
N VAL A 44 -5.28 -2.87 -5.00
CA VAL A 44 -5.33 -4.31 -5.30
C VAL A 44 -5.79 -5.11 -4.09
N PHE A 45 -5.29 -4.80 -2.89
CA PHE A 45 -5.71 -5.46 -1.66
C PHE A 45 -7.23 -5.32 -1.44
N VAL A 46 -7.75 -4.09 -1.51
CA VAL A 46 -9.19 -3.81 -1.32
C VAL A 46 -10.03 -4.52 -2.37
N LEU A 47 -9.63 -4.45 -3.65
CA LEU A 47 -10.35 -5.14 -4.74
C LEU A 47 -10.33 -6.65 -4.56
N ALA A 48 -9.19 -7.22 -4.17
CA ALA A 48 -9.06 -8.64 -3.91
C ALA A 48 -9.94 -9.09 -2.75
N ASP A 49 -10.01 -8.30 -1.67
CA ASP A 49 -10.87 -8.61 -0.53
C ASP A 49 -12.37 -8.51 -0.89
N LEU A 50 -12.76 -7.45 -1.63
CA LEU A 50 -14.13 -7.29 -2.15
C LEU A 50 -14.56 -8.49 -3.01
N LYS A 51 -13.66 -8.99 -3.87
CA LYS A 51 -13.91 -10.13 -4.77
C LYS A 51 -13.62 -11.49 -4.13
N ARG A 52 -13.21 -11.53 -2.86
CA ARG A 52 -12.79 -12.75 -2.14
C ARG A 52 -11.67 -13.52 -2.85
N TRP A 53 -10.80 -12.82 -3.56
CA TRP A 53 -9.62 -13.38 -4.21
C TRP A 53 -8.48 -13.51 -3.21
N VAL A 54 -8.59 -14.52 -2.34
CA VAL A 54 -7.63 -14.82 -1.26
C VAL A 54 -6.16 -14.79 -1.72
N PRO A 55 -5.73 -15.49 -2.79
CA PRO A 55 -4.32 -15.49 -3.18
C PRO A 55 -3.81 -14.11 -3.60
N LEU A 56 -4.64 -13.29 -4.25
CA LEU A 56 -4.25 -11.94 -4.66
C LEU A 56 -4.20 -10.99 -3.46
N ARG A 57 -5.13 -11.14 -2.51
CA ARG A 57 -5.13 -10.38 -1.26
C ARG A 57 -3.88 -10.66 -0.45
N ASP A 58 -3.50 -11.93 -0.32
CA ASP A 58 -2.33 -12.35 0.45
C ASP A 58 -1.03 -11.89 -0.24
N ALA A 59 -0.98 -11.90 -1.58
CA ALA A 59 0.12 -11.32 -2.35
C ALA A 59 0.22 -9.79 -2.15
N ALA A 60 -0.91 -9.07 -2.19
CA ALA A 60 -0.94 -7.63 -1.94
C ALA A 60 -0.55 -7.30 -0.49
N TRP A 61 -0.94 -8.13 0.47
CA TRP A 61 -0.50 -8.03 1.86
C TRP A 61 1.02 -8.21 1.97
N ALA A 62 1.58 -9.25 1.36
CA ALA A 62 3.02 -9.50 1.37
C ALA A 62 3.80 -8.36 0.69
N ALA A 63 3.28 -7.81 -0.41
CA ALA A 63 3.85 -6.63 -1.07
C ALA A 63 3.81 -5.39 -0.15
N ASN A 64 2.72 -5.18 0.60
CA ASN A 64 2.60 -4.10 1.57
C ASN A 64 3.61 -4.25 2.72
N VAL A 65 3.82 -5.47 3.21
CA VAL A 65 4.85 -5.76 4.22
C VAL A 65 6.26 -5.50 3.65
N GLY A 66 6.53 -5.93 2.43
CA GLY A 66 7.79 -5.65 1.73
C GLY A 66 8.04 -4.14 1.54
N PHE A 67 6.99 -3.37 1.29
CA PHE A 67 7.05 -1.91 1.29
C PHE A 67 7.43 -1.36 2.67
N GLY A 68 6.84 -1.89 3.74
CA GLY A 68 7.24 -1.57 5.12
C GLY A 68 8.72 -1.81 5.41
N PHE A 69 9.26 -2.96 4.99
CA PHE A 69 10.70 -3.23 5.09
C PHE A 69 11.55 -2.23 4.30
N SER A 70 11.07 -1.80 3.12
CA SER A 70 11.76 -0.79 2.31
C SER A 70 11.80 0.55 3.03
N VAL A 71 10.73 0.95 3.72
CA VAL A 71 10.69 2.17 4.56
C VAL A 71 11.67 2.05 5.73
N ILE A 72 11.76 0.88 6.37
CA ILE A 72 12.68 0.67 7.50
C ILE A 72 14.13 0.85 7.06
N ARG A 73 14.49 0.41 5.85
CA ARG A 73 15.86 0.62 5.32
C ARG A 73 16.26 2.08 5.19
N TRP A 74 15.31 3.01 5.08
CA TRP A 74 15.65 4.44 5.11
C TRP A 74 16.19 4.87 6.48
N PHE A 75 15.91 4.14 7.55
CA PHE A 75 16.47 4.37 8.87
C PHE A 75 17.86 3.75 9.09
N ASP A 76 18.32 2.87 8.19
CA ASP A 76 19.65 2.23 8.33
C ASP A 76 20.78 3.27 8.20
N LEU A 77 20.66 4.21 7.25
CA LEU A 77 21.62 5.30 7.01
C LEU A 77 21.89 6.18 8.26
N PRO A 78 20.87 6.68 8.98
CA PRO A 78 21.11 7.44 10.21
C PRO A 78 21.52 6.56 11.40
N ALA A 79 21.19 5.26 11.42
CA ALA A 79 21.46 4.38 12.57
C ALA A 79 22.95 4.17 12.87
N GLU A 80 23.82 4.29 11.86
CA GLU A 80 25.28 4.15 12.00
C GLU A 80 25.96 5.40 12.57
N THR A 81 25.29 6.56 12.53
CA THR A 81 25.88 7.86 12.88
C THR A 81 25.36 8.43 14.21
N VAL A 82 24.46 7.72 14.89
CA VAL A 82 23.78 8.19 16.10
C VAL A 82 24.15 7.42 17.38
N SER A 83 23.95 8.05 18.54
CA SER A 83 24.23 7.47 19.86
C SER A 83 23.31 6.28 20.21
N GLY A 84 23.73 5.46 21.16
CA GLY A 84 23.01 4.24 21.59
C GLY A 84 21.50 4.43 21.86
N PRO A 85 21.07 5.44 22.65
CA PRO A 85 19.66 5.69 22.89
C PRO A 85 18.88 6.07 21.62
N MET A 86 19.49 6.85 20.73
CA MET A 86 18.88 7.23 19.46
C MET A 86 18.74 6.02 18.52
N ARG A 87 19.69 5.09 18.56
CA ARG A 87 19.61 3.83 17.83
C ARG A 87 18.44 2.95 18.32
N LEU A 88 18.17 2.92 19.62
CA LEU A 88 16.97 2.25 20.17
C LEU A 88 15.67 2.90 19.68
N MET A 89 15.62 4.23 19.60
CA MET A 89 14.47 4.93 19.03
C MET A 89 14.25 4.58 17.56
N LEU A 90 15.32 4.49 16.75
CA LEU A 90 15.23 4.07 15.35
C LEU A 90 14.74 2.61 15.20
N LEU A 91 15.21 1.70 16.07
CA LEU A 91 14.69 0.33 16.12
C LEU A 91 13.20 0.31 16.48
N GLY A 92 12.78 1.11 17.47
CA GLY A 92 11.37 1.27 17.85
C GLY A 92 10.52 1.80 16.69
N ALA A 93 11.01 2.81 15.96
CA ALA A 93 10.36 3.32 14.75
C ALA A 93 10.23 2.23 13.67
N GLY A 94 11.27 1.41 13.49
CA GLY A 94 11.23 0.27 12.57
C GLY A 94 10.15 -0.76 12.93
N VAL A 95 10.05 -1.11 14.22
CA VAL A 95 8.98 -2.00 14.72
C VAL A 95 7.60 -1.38 14.49
N LEU A 96 7.42 -0.09 14.78
CA LEU A 96 6.16 0.60 14.54
C LEU A 96 5.78 0.61 13.05
N CYS A 97 6.76 0.78 12.15
CA CYS A 97 6.53 0.64 10.71
C CYS A 97 6.06 -0.78 10.36
N LEU A 98 6.69 -1.83 10.89
CA LEU A 98 6.23 -3.21 10.65
C LEU A 98 4.81 -3.42 11.18
N VAL A 99 4.50 -2.98 12.39
CA VAL A 99 3.14 -3.08 12.95
C VAL A 99 2.13 -2.37 12.05
N PHE A 100 2.46 -1.18 11.58
CA PHE A 100 1.58 -0.43 10.69
C PHE A 100 1.34 -1.16 9.37
N PHE A 101 2.39 -1.57 8.66
CA PHE A 101 2.27 -2.18 7.33
C PHE A 101 1.79 -3.64 7.38
N ALA A 102 2.12 -4.41 8.41
CA ALA A 102 1.71 -5.82 8.50
C ALA A 102 0.31 -5.98 9.09
N LEU A 103 -0.12 -5.10 10.00
CA LEU A 103 -1.35 -5.28 10.78
C LEU A 103 -2.34 -4.13 10.58
N VAL A 104 -1.94 -2.89 10.90
CA VAL A 104 -2.87 -1.76 10.98
C VAL A 104 -3.45 -1.41 9.61
N ALA A 105 -2.60 -1.20 8.60
CA ALA A 105 -3.05 -0.83 7.26
C ALA A 105 -3.92 -1.93 6.62
N PRO A 106 -3.52 -3.21 6.60
CA PRO A 106 -4.37 -4.28 6.08
C PRO A 106 -5.72 -4.40 6.80
N ALA A 107 -5.75 -4.24 8.13
CA ALA A 107 -6.99 -4.27 8.90
C ALA A 107 -7.93 -3.11 8.52
N LEU A 108 -7.39 -1.89 8.37
CA LEU A 108 -8.15 -0.72 7.92
C LEU A 108 -8.67 -0.90 6.49
N LEU A 109 -7.84 -1.43 5.59
CA LEU A 109 -8.23 -1.68 4.20
C LEU A 109 -9.31 -2.76 4.10
N GLY A 110 -9.18 -3.84 4.87
CA GLY A 110 -10.21 -4.89 4.95
C GLY A 110 -11.52 -4.35 5.53
N TRP A 111 -11.44 -3.50 6.56
CA TRP A 111 -12.63 -2.81 7.09
C TRP A 111 -13.30 -1.89 6.06
N ILE A 112 -12.53 -1.16 5.26
CA ILE A 112 -13.04 -0.37 4.14
C ILE A 112 -13.72 -1.28 3.11
N ALA A 113 -13.09 -2.39 2.73
CA ALA A 113 -13.67 -3.36 1.80
C ALA A 113 -15.01 -3.90 2.32
N GLN A 114 -15.09 -4.27 3.60
CA GLN A 114 -16.34 -4.74 4.21
C GLN A 114 -17.45 -3.69 4.20
N ARG A 115 -17.13 -2.41 4.39
CA ARG A 115 -18.11 -1.31 4.28
C ARG A 115 -18.63 -1.10 2.87
N LEU A 116 -17.82 -1.44 1.88
CA LEU A 116 -18.15 -1.31 0.46
C LEU A 116 -18.85 -2.56 -0.09
N TRP A 117 -19.04 -3.61 0.72
CA TRP A 117 -19.74 -4.79 0.25
C TRP A 117 -21.19 -4.46 -0.11
N PRO A 118 -21.66 -4.86 -1.31
CA PRO A 118 -23.08 -4.86 -1.58
C PRO A 118 -23.78 -5.77 -0.56
N PRO A 119 -25.02 -5.44 -0.15
CA PRO A 119 -25.82 -6.33 0.67
C PRO A 119 -25.89 -7.71 0.02
N PRO A 120 -25.92 -8.80 0.81
CA PRO A 120 -26.08 -10.14 0.26
C PRO A 120 -27.26 -10.15 -0.71
N GLU A 121 -27.07 -10.69 -1.92
CA GLU A 121 -28.18 -10.91 -2.83
C GLU A 121 -29.27 -11.66 -2.05
N PRO A 122 -30.54 -11.20 -2.12
CA PRO A 122 -31.64 -11.93 -1.50
C PRO A 122 -31.53 -13.37 -1.97
N GLU A 123 -31.54 -14.32 -1.03
CA GLU A 123 -31.58 -15.74 -1.39
C GLU A 123 -32.70 -15.89 -2.43
N LEU A 124 -32.32 -16.17 -3.68
CA LEU A 124 -33.29 -16.55 -4.70
C LEU A 124 -34.13 -17.66 -4.07
N PRO A 125 -35.45 -17.71 -4.27
CA PRO A 125 -36.25 -18.79 -3.75
C PRO A 125 -35.66 -20.09 -4.28
N VAL A 126 -34.83 -20.75 -3.48
CA VAL A 126 -34.29 -22.04 -3.83
C VAL A 126 -35.52 -22.92 -3.81
N GLU A 127 -35.91 -23.43 -4.99
CA GLU A 127 -36.96 -24.42 -5.07
C GLU A 127 -36.62 -25.48 -4.02
N ARG A 128 -37.47 -25.58 -2.99
CA ARG A 128 -37.27 -26.59 -1.97
C ARG A 128 -37.23 -27.92 -2.71
N PRO A 129 -36.21 -28.77 -2.49
CA PRO A 129 -36.16 -30.06 -3.13
C PRO A 129 -37.51 -30.74 -2.91
N ALA A 130 -38.10 -31.23 -3.99
CA ALA A 130 -39.44 -31.80 -3.98
C ALA A 130 -39.55 -32.80 -2.83
N SER A 131 -40.62 -32.66 -2.03
CA SER A 131 -40.81 -33.55 -0.89
C SER A 131 -40.85 -35.01 -1.37
N PRO A 132 -40.46 -35.99 -0.53
CA PRO A 132 -40.49 -37.40 -0.92
C PRO A 132 -41.87 -37.86 -1.41
N GLU A 133 -42.94 -37.20 -0.95
CA GLU A 133 -44.32 -37.42 -1.40
C GLU A 133 -44.60 -36.84 -2.80
N ALA A 134 -44.04 -35.67 -3.12
CA ALA A 134 -44.13 -35.07 -4.44
C ALA A 134 -43.37 -35.89 -5.50
N LEU A 135 -42.21 -36.45 -5.13
CA LEU A 135 -41.45 -37.36 -6.00
C LEU A 135 -42.16 -38.70 -6.26
N ARG A 136 -42.94 -39.20 -5.29
CA ARG A 136 -43.76 -40.42 -5.47
C ARG A 136 -44.98 -40.22 -6.35
N ARG A 137 -45.47 -38.98 -6.50
CA ARG A 137 -46.60 -38.64 -7.38
C ARG A 137 -46.18 -38.38 -8.83
N TRP A 138 -44.88 -38.29 -9.10
CA TRP A 138 -44.39 -38.08 -10.45
C TRP A 138 -44.36 -39.43 -11.18
N ASP A 139 -45.45 -39.75 -11.87
CA ASP A 139 -45.54 -40.88 -12.79
C ASP A 139 -44.84 -40.49 -14.10
N PRO A 140 -43.90 -41.27 -14.67
CA PRO A 140 -43.14 -40.88 -15.87
C PRO A 140 -43.94 -40.90 -17.19
N LYS A 141 -45.27 -40.73 -17.14
CA LYS A 141 -46.18 -41.08 -18.25
C LYS A 141 -47.03 -39.95 -18.82
N ASP A 142 -46.69 -38.69 -18.53
CA ASP A 142 -47.20 -37.53 -19.25
C ASP A 142 -46.06 -36.81 -20.01
#